data_AF-A0A417WQP7-F1
#
_entry.id   AF-A0A417WQP7-F1
#
_cell.length_a   1.000
_cell.length_b   1.000
_cell.length_c   1.000
_cell.angle_alpha   90.00
_cell.angle_beta   90.00
_cell.angle_gamma   90.00
#
_symmetry.space_group_name_H-M   'P 1'
#
loop_
_entity.id
_entity.type
_entity.pdbx_description
1 polymer ?
#
loop_
_entity_poly.entity_id
_entity_poly.type
_entity_poly.pdbx_seq_one_letter_code
_entity_poly.pdbx_strand_id
1 'polypeptide(L)'
;MMNKIKILANIFSKITVCVLLASAIYITVMCGLDAQISVMILWQILLVSAVCSIPILMYPDEEGKEVSKQGMIARQIIYFIYANCAVLGLGRAFGWFYFSKAKMVVLMEVLIIGVYVTVNLIVYVNDHMVAESMNQKLKEMRKRKEKL
;
A
#
# COMPACT_ATOMS: atom_id res chain seq x y z
N MET A 1 -13.74 1.45 -17.84
CA MET A 1 -13.60 0.31 -16.89
C MET A 1 -12.25 -0.39 -16.97
N MET A 2 -11.77 -0.79 -18.14
CA MET A 2 -10.53 -1.57 -18.29
C MET A 2 -9.27 -0.89 -17.72
N ASN A 3 -9.17 0.44 -17.77
CA ASN A 3 -8.06 1.17 -17.14
C ASN A 3 -8.12 1.13 -15.60
N LYS A 4 -9.31 1.20 -15.00
CA LYS A 4 -9.47 1.15 -13.53
C LYS A 4 -9.07 -0.21 -12.96
N ILE A 5 -9.43 -1.29 -13.65
CA ILE A 5 -9.04 -2.66 -13.28
C ILE A 5 -7.52 -2.84 -13.37
N LYS A 6 -6.87 -2.32 -14.42
CA LYS A 6 -5.41 -2.37 -14.55
C LYS A 6 -4.69 -1.60 -13.44
N ILE A 7 -5.19 -0.42 -13.07
CA ILE A 7 -4.64 0.38 -11.98
C ILE A 7 -4.80 -0.37 -10.65
N LEU A 8 -6.00 -0.90 -10.38
CA LEU A 8 -6.28 -1.68 -9.18
C LEU A 8 -5.37 -2.89 -9.07
N ALA A 9 -5.21 -3.66 -10.15
CA ALA A 9 -4.34 -4.84 -10.19
C ALA A 9 -2.87 -4.48 -9.95
N ASN A 10 -2.38 -3.38 -10.55
CA ASN A 10 -1.01 -2.93 -10.36
C ASN A 10 -0.74 -2.52 -8.90
N ILE A 11 -1.67 -1.79 -8.28
CA ILE A 11 -1.52 -1.35 -6.89
C ILE A 11 -1.68 -2.53 -5.94
N PHE A 12 -2.68 -3.40 -6.16
CA PHE A 12 -2.85 -4.63 -5.39
C PHE A 12 -1.58 -5.49 -5.45
N SER A 13 -0.98 -5.65 -6.62
CA SER A 13 0.28 -6.39 -6.78
C SER A 13 1.42 -5.74 -5.98
N LYS A 14 1.61 -4.42 -6.07
CA LYS A 14 2.62 -3.69 -5.30
C LYS A 14 2.42 -3.84 -3.79
N ILE A 15 1.20 -3.68 -3.31
CA ILE A 15 0.85 -3.84 -1.88
C ILE A 15 1.12 -5.26 -1.44
N THR A 16 0.68 -6.25 -2.22
CA THR A 16 0.86 -7.68 -1.91
C THR A 16 2.33 -8.03 -1.79
N VAL A 17 3.20 -7.53 -2.68
CA VAL A 17 4.65 -7.75 -2.59
C VAL A 17 5.23 -7.13 -1.32
N CYS A 18 4.83 -5.90 -0.98
CA CYS A 18 5.32 -5.23 0.23
C CYS A 18 4.86 -5.95 1.52
N VAL A 19 3.59 -6.37 1.58
CA VAL A 19 3.03 -7.10 2.72
C VAL A 19 3.65 -8.49 2.84
N LEU A 20 3.92 -9.18 1.72
CA LEU A 20 4.62 -10.46 1.70
C LEU A 20 6.05 -10.33 2.24
N LEU A 21 6.80 -9.34 1.78
CA LEU A 21 8.17 -9.08 2.28
C LEU A 21 8.17 -8.76 3.78
N ALA A 22 7.26 -7.91 4.24
CA ALA A 22 7.14 -7.58 5.66
C ALA A 22 6.75 -8.80 6.50
N SER A 23 5.81 -9.61 6.01
CA SER A 23 5.42 -10.87 6.65
C SER A 23 6.60 -11.84 6.73
N ALA A 24 7.39 -11.96 5.67
CA ALA A 24 8.59 -12.80 5.67
C ALA A 24 9.61 -12.32 6.71
N ILE A 25 9.91 -11.02 6.77
CA ILE A 25 10.80 -10.43 7.77
C ILE A 25 10.26 -10.70 9.19
N TYR A 26 8.95 -10.49 9.42
CA TYR A 26 8.33 -10.74 10.73
C TYR A 26 8.51 -12.19 11.17
N ILE A 27 8.20 -13.14 10.29
CA ILE A 27 8.26 -14.56 10.61
C ILE A 27 9.71 -14.99 10.83
N THR A 28 10.66 -14.53 10.01
CA THR A 28 12.09 -14.84 10.22
C THR A 28 12.61 -14.29 11.55
N VAL A 29 12.24 -13.06 11.92
CA VAL A 29 12.68 -12.44 13.19
C VAL A 29 12.04 -13.08 14.42
N MET A 30 10.74 -13.44 14.34
CA MET A 30 9.99 -13.95 15.50
C MET A 30 10.06 -15.46 15.68
N CYS A 31 10.05 -16.20 14.58
CA CYS A 31 9.86 -17.64 14.58
C CYS A 31 11.13 -18.40 14.19
N GLY A 32 12.16 -17.70 13.68
CA GLY A 32 13.41 -18.29 13.18
C GLY A 32 13.30 -18.81 11.75
N LEU A 33 14.45 -19.15 11.13
CA LEU A 33 14.51 -19.65 9.75
C LEU A 33 13.82 -21.01 9.56
N ASP A 34 13.78 -21.84 10.60
CA ASP A 34 13.20 -23.20 10.57
C ASP A 34 11.73 -23.27 11.02
N ALA A 35 11.03 -22.13 11.01
CA ALA A 35 9.64 -22.06 11.42
C ALA A 35 8.73 -22.84 10.45
N GLN A 36 8.00 -23.83 10.98
CA GLN A 36 6.92 -24.48 10.23
C GLN A 36 5.71 -23.54 10.11
N ILE A 37 5.56 -22.96 8.92
CA ILE A 37 4.49 -22.03 8.60
C ILE A 37 3.30 -22.82 8.04
N SER A 38 2.11 -22.61 8.58
CA SER A 38 0.87 -23.14 8.01
C SER A 38 0.53 -22.44 6.70
N VAL A 39 0.07 -23.20 5.70
CA VAL A 39 -0.40 -22.69 4.39
C VAL A 39 -1.52 -21.65 4.56
N MET A 40 -2.24 -21.66 5.68
CA MET A 40 -3.25 -20.64 5.98
C MET A 40 -2.69 -19.21 6.03
N ILE A 41 -1.41 -19.01 6.39
CA ILE A 41 -0.83 -17.67 6.43
C ILE A 41 -0.84 -17.01 5.04
N LEU A 42 -0.65 -17.79 3.97
CA LEU A 42 -0.62 -17.30 2.60
C LEU A 42 -1.99 -16.74 2.20
N TRP A 43 -3.05 -17.48 2.52
CA TRP A 43 -4.43 -17.03 2.31
C TRP A 43 -4.78 -15.81 3.16
N GLN A 44 -4.29 -15.75 4.39
CA GLN A 44 -4.50 -14.60 5.27
C GLN A 44 -3.78 -13.36 4.75
N ILE A 45 -2.55 -13.48 4.24
CA ILE A 45 -1.81 -12.37 3.62
C ILE A 45 -2.53 -11.85 2.38
N LEU A 46 -3.06 -12.76 1.54
CA LEU A 46 -3.88 -12.38 0.38
C LEU A 46 -5.14 -11.62 0.80
N LEU A 47 -5.84 -12.10 1.84
CA LEU A 47 -7.05 -11.46 2.37
C LEU A 47 -6.73 -10.07 2.95
N VAL A 48 -5.68 -9.95 3.76
CA VAL A 48 -5.20 -8.66 4.31
C VAL A 48 -4.83 -7.70 3.18
N SER A 49 -4.13 -8.18 2.15
CA SER A 49 -3.75 -7.37 0.99
C SER A 49 -4.99 -6.89 0.21
N ALA A 50 -6.00 -7.75 0.06
CA ALA A 50 -7.27 -7.39 -0.55
C ALA A 50 -7.98 -6.29 0.26
N VAL A 51 -8.08 -6.46 1.59
CA VAL A 51 -8.71 -5.48 2.50
C VAL A 51 -7.95 -4.14 2.48
N CYS A 52 -6.62 -4.16 2.43
CA CYS A 52 -5.79 -2.95 2.32
C CYS A 52 -5.95 -2.24 0.97
N SER A 53 -6.40 -2.94 -0.08
CA SER A 53 -6.64 -2.37 -1.41
C SER A 53 -8.05 -1.77 -1.59
N ILE A 54 -9.01 -2.08 -0.71
CA ILE A 54 -10.40 -1.57 -0.76
C ILE A 54 -10.49 -0.03 -0.75
N PRO A 55 -9.74 0.71 0.10
CA PRO A 55 -9.84 2.16 0.13
C PRO A 55 -9.48 2.81 -1.20
N ILE A 56 -8.65 2.17 -2.02
CA ILE A 56 -8.24 2.67 -3.34
C ILE A 56 -9.39 2.53 -4.34
N LEU A 57 -10.25 1.52 -4.18
CA LEU A 57 -11.45 1.33 -4.98
C LEU A 57 -12.57 2.31 -4.58
N MET A 58 -12.73 2.52 -3.27
CA MET A 58 -13.81 3.34 -2.71
C MET A 58 -13.60 4.84 -2.91
N TYR A 59 -12.37 5.26 -3.20
CA TYR A 59 -11.99 6.65 -3.35
C TYR A 59 -11.64 6.86 -4.84
N PRO A 60 -12.65 6.87 -5.74
CA PRO A 60 -12.42 7.22 -7.13
C PRO A 60 -11.82 8.63 -7.17
N ASP A 61 -10.84 8.82 -8.03
CA ASP A 61 -10.35 10.13 -8.44
C ASP A 61 -11.48 11.16 -8.37
N GLU A 62 -11.36 12.12 -7.45
CA GLU A 62 -12.10 13.37 -7.57
C GLU A 62 -11.46 14.11 -8.75
N GLU A 63 -11.74 13.64 -9.96
CA GLU A 63 -11.52 14.33 -11.23
C GLU A 63 -12.22 15.69 -11.12
N GLY A 64 -11.46 16.73 -10.75
CA GLY A 64 -11.88 18.11 -10.87
C GLY A 64 -11.94 18.95 -9.59
N LYS A 65 -11.64 18.41 -8.40
CA LYS A 65 -11.35 19.26 -7.24
C LYS A 65 -9.85 19.42 -7.12
N GLU A 66 -9.36 20.66 -7.15
CA GLU A 66 -8.00 20.98 -6.76
C GLU A 66 -7.80 20.52 -5.32
N VAL A 67 -7.34 19.29 -5.15
CA VAL A 67 -7.07 18.73 -3.84
C VAL A 67 -5.86 19.49 -3.33
N SER A 68 -6.12 20.53 -2.54
CA SER A 68 -5.10 21.27 -1.79
C SER A 68 -4.14 20.28 -1.15
N LYS A 69 -2.85 20.63 -1.06
CA LYS A 69 -1.77 19.81 -0.46
C LYS A 69 -2.20 19.15 0.86
N GLN A 70 -3.07 19.81 1.63
CA GLN A 70 -3.66 19.31 2.88
C GLN A 70 -4.67 18.17 2.70
N GLY A 71 -5.47 18.15 1.63
CA GLY A 71 -6.43 17.08 1.33
C GLY A 71 -5.75 15.76 0.94
N MET A 72 -4.61 15.83 0.25
CA MET A 72 -3.80 14.64 -0.05
C MET A 72 -3.20 14.04 1.23
N ILE A 73 -2.69 14.88 2.14
CA ILE A 73 -2.15 14.45 3.43
C ILE A 73 -3.26 13.85 4.31
N ALA A 74 -4.43 14.48 4.38
CA ALA A 74 -5.57 13.96 5.15
C ALA A 74 -6.00 12.57 4.65
N ARG A 75 -6.07 12.36 3.34
CA ARG A 75 -6.39 11.06 2.74
C ARG A 75 -5.32 10.01 3.04
N GLN A 76 -4.05 10.39 3.04
CA GLN A 76 -2.94 9.52 3.46
C GLN A 76 -3.03 9.10 4.94
N ILE A 77 -3.37 10.04 5.83
CA ILE A 77 -3.55 9.76 7.26
C ILE A 77 -4.74 8.81 7.47
N ILE A 78 -5.86 9.04 6.78
CA ILE A 78 -7.03 8.15 6.85
C ILE A 78 -6.65 6.73 6.37
N TYR A 79 -5.89 6.63 5.28
CA TYR A 79 -5.40 5.34 4.79
C TYR A 79 -4.47 4.65 5.80
N PHE A 80 -3.58 5.41 6.45
CA PHE A 80 -2.70 4.89 7.49
C PHE A 80 -3.48 4.29 8.66
N ILE A 81 -4.47 5.03 9.16
CA ILE A 81 -5.32 4.59 10.27
C ILE A 81 -6.11 3.34 9.86
N TYR A 82 -6.71 3.34 8.67
CA TYR A 82 -7.44 2.18 8.16
C TYR A 82 -6.54 0.95 8.02
N ALA A 83 -5.36 1.09 7.42
CA ALA A 83 -4.42 -0.02 7.23
C ALA A 83 -3.94 -0.58 8.58
N ASN A 84 -3.64 0.29 9.56
CA ASN A 84 -3.31 -0.14 10.91
C ASN A 84 -4.46 -0.92 11.56
N CYS A 85 -5.69 -0.38 11.52
CA CYS A 85 -6.86 -1.05 12.05
C CYS A 85 -7.11 -2.41 11.38
N ALA A 86 -6.96 -2.49 10.05
CA ALA A 86 -7.15 -3.71 9.29
C ALA A 86 -6.08 -4.76 9.63
N VAL A 87 -4.79 -4.40 9.62
CA VAL A 87 -3.69 -5.32 9.88
C VAL A 87 -3.67 -5.77 11.34
N LEU A 88 -3.88 -4.86 12.30
CA LEU A 88 -3.94 -5.21 13.71
C LEU A 88 -5.20 -6.01 14.03
N GLY A 89 -6.36 -5.61 13.49
CA GLY A 89 -7.63 -6.32 13.69
C GLY A 89 -7.61 -7.72 13.12
N LEU A 90 -7.20 -7.88 11.85
CA LEU A 90 -7.08 -9.18 11.20
C LEU A 90 -5.95 -10.00 11.81
N GLY A 91 -4.79 -9.40 12.11
CA GLY A 91 -3.68 -10.10 12.76
C GLY A 91 -4.05 -10.62 14.16
N ARG A 92 -4.86 -9.87 14.91
CA ARG A 92 -5.44 -10.32 16.18
C ARG A 92 -6.42 -11.48 15.99
N ALA A 93 -7.31 -11.38 15.01
CA ALA A 93 -8.33 -12.39 14.70
C ALA A 93 -7.71 -13.71 14.20
N PHE A 94 -6.64 -13.62 13.41
CA PHE A 94 -5.87 -14.77 12.91
C PHE A 94 -4.85 -15.31 13.92
N GLY A 95 -4.67 -14.66 15.08
CA GLY A 95 -3.77 -15.12 16.13
C GLY A 95 -2.28 -14.89 15.85
N TRP A 96 -1.93 -13.95 14.95
CA TRP A 96 -0.55 -13.63 14.59
C TRP A 96 0.26 -13.01 15.73
N PHE A 97 -0.41 -12.31 16.64
CA PHE A 97 0.18 -11.74 17.83
C PHE A 97 -0.82 -11.70 18.98
N TYR A 98 -0.29 -11.70 20.21
CA TYR A 98 -1.06 -11.56 21.44
C TYR A 98 -0.66 -10.26 22.13
N PHE A 99 -1.65 -9.43 22.51
CA PHE A 99 -1.39 -8.18 23.23
C PHE A 99 -0.64 -8.36 24.55
N SER A 100 -0.68 -9.57 25.13
CA SER A 100 0.11 -9.94 26.31
C SER A 100 1.62 -9.92 26.06
N LYS A 101 2.08 -10.10 24.80
CA LYS A 101 3.49 -10.04 24.42
C LYS A 101 3.81 -8.71 23.73
N ALA A 102 4.12 -7.68 24.51
CA ALA A 102 4.44 -6.33 24.03
C ALA A 102 5.51 -6.32 22.92
N LYS A 103 6.54 -7.17 23.01
CA LYS A 103 7.59 -7.28 21.98
C LYS A 103 7.05 -7.64 20.57
N MET A 104 6.02 -8.49 20.50
CA MET A 104 5.38 -8.86 19.22
C MET A 104 4.57 -7.73 18.63
N VAL A 105 3.81 -7.03 19.47
CA VAL A 105 3.01 -5.88 19.03
C VAL A 105 3.89 -4.75 18.52
N VAL A 106 4.98 -4.43 19.24
CA VAL A 106 5.93 -3.38 18.84
C VAL A 106 6.61 -3.71 17.51
N LEU A 107 7.04 -4.96 17.29
CA LEU A 107 7.63 -5.35 16.01
C LEU A 107 6.62 -5.23 14.86
N MET A 108 5.36 -5.61 15.10
CA MET A 108 4.29 -5.51 14.11
C MET A 108 4.00 -4.05 13.74
N GLU A 109 3.88 -3.16 14.73
CA GLU A 109 3.73 -1.71 14.54
C GLU A 109 4.87 -1.13 13.71
N VAL A 110 6.12 -1.47 14.04
CA VAL A 110 7.31 -1.00 13.29
C VAL A 110 7.26 -1.48 11.83
N LEU A 111 6.82 -2.71 11.58
CA LEU A 111 6.66 -3.23 10.21
C LEU A 111 5.52 -2.55 9.46
N ILE A 112 4.39 -2.27 10.10
CA ILE A 112 3.28 -1.53 9.49
C ILE A 112 3.75 -0.13 9.09
N ILE A 113 4.47 0.57 9.97
CA ILE A 113 5.07 1.87 9.67
C ILE A 113 6.08 1.75 8.52
N GLY A 114 6.96 0.75 8.52
CA GLY A 114 7.94 0.52 7.47
C GLY A 114 7.31 0.26 6.09
N VAL A 115 6.28 -0.59 6.03
CA VAL A 115 5.51 -0.86 4.81
C VAL A 115 4.80 0.40 4.36
N TYR A 116 4.17 1.13 5.27
CA TYR A 116 3.48 2.37 4.95
C TYR A 116 4.42 3.43 4.37
N VAL A 117 5.58 3.65 4.99
CA VAL A 117 6.60 4.60 4.50
C VAL A 117 7.10 4.16 3.12
N THR A 118 7.35 2.87 2.92
CA THR A 118 7.80 2.33 1.62
C THR A 118 6.75 2.51 0.53
N VAL A 119 5.50 2.17 0.81
CA VAL A 119 4.38 2.35 -0.13
C VAL A 119 4.15 3.83 -0.42
N ASN A 120 4.21 4.70 0.60
CA ASN A 120 4.06 6.14 0.44
C ASN A 120 5.20 6.72 -0.42
N LEU A 121 6.45 6.31 -0.18
CA LEU A 121 7.59 6.66 -1.04
C LEU A 121 7.39 6.20 -2.47
N ILE A 122 6.96 4.95 -2.69
CA ILE A 122 6.69 4.42 -4.02
C ILE A 122 5.60 5.24 -4.71
N VAL A 123 4.49 5.53 -4.02
CA VAL A 123 3.39 6.34 -4.58
C VAL A 123 3.87 7.76 -4.87
N TYR A 124 4.60 8.39 -3.96
CA TYR A 124 5.16 9.73 -4.15
C TYR A 124 6.09 9.80 -5.36
N VAL A 125 7.02 8.86 -5.47
CA VAL A 125 7.93 8.77 -6.63
C VAL A 125 7.14 8.50 -7.92
N ASN A 126 6.15 7.62 -7.86
CA ASN A 126 5.33 7.27 -9.03
C ASN A 126 4.47 8.45 -9.49
N ASP A 127 3.88 9.21 -8.57
CA ASP A 127 3.13 10.45 -8.89
C ASP A 127 4.05 11.53 -9.45
N HIS A 128 5.27 11.65 -8.91
CA HIS A 128 6.27 12.57 -9.44
C HIS A 128 6.73 12.20 -10.85
N MET A 129 6.99 10.92 -11.11
CA MET A 129 7.34 10.41 -12.45
C MET A 129 6.17 10.54 -13.43
N VAL A 130 4.94 10.28 -12.98
CA VAL A 130 3.72 10.45 -13.80
C VAL A 130 3.55 11.92 -14.18
N ALA A 131 3.69 12.84 -13.21
CA ALA A 131 3.64 14.28 -13.46
C ALA A 131 4.73 14.74 -14.44
N GLU A 132 5.95 14.20 -14.32
CA GLU A 132 7.07 14.52 -15.20
C GLU A 132 6.84 13.99 -16.62
N SER A 133 6.33 12.75 -16.76
CA SER A 133 5.97 12.16 -18.05
C SER A 133 4.82 12.91 -18.76
N MET A 134 3.88 13.46 -17.99
CA MET A 134 2.76 14.23 -18.49
C MET A 134 3.21 15.62 -18.98
N ASN A 135 4.14 16.25 -18.25
CA ASN A 135 4.80 17.49 -18.66
C ASN A 135 5.67 17.30 -19.91
N GLN A 136 6.35 16.16 -20.04
CA GLN A 136 7.10 15.83 -21.26
C GLN A 136 6.17 15.64 -22.47
N LYS A 137 5.06 14.90 -22.31
CA LYS A 137 4.05 14.75 -23.39
C LYS A 137 3.45 16.08 -23.83
N LEU A 138 3.19 17.00 -22.91
CA LEU A 138 2.72 18.36 -23.23
C LEU A 138 3.75 19.14 -24.08
N LYS A 139 5.04 19.04 -23.74
CA LYS A 139 6.12 19.66 -24.52
C LYS A 139 6.24 19.05 -25.91
N GLU A 140 6.13 17.74 -26.04
CA GLU A 140 6.15 17.07 -27.35
C GLU A 140 4.97 17.48 -28.23
N MET A 141 3.75 17.56 -27.67
CA MET A 141 2.56 18.00 -28.41
C MET A 141 2.68 19.47 -28.86
N ARG A 142 3.22 20.37 -28.03
CA ARG A 142 3.49 21.76 -28.43
C ARG A 142 4.50 21.85 -29.57
N LYS A 143 5.64 21.14 -29.45
CA LYS A 143 6.66 21.09 -30.52
C LYS A 143 6.13 20.51 -31.82
N ARG A 144 5.19 19.56 -31.76
CA ARG A 144 4.53 19.01 -32.95
C ARG A 144 3.60 20.02 -33.62
N LYS A 145 2.89 20.84 -32.84
CA LYS A 145 2.03 21.91 -33.35
C LYS A 145 2.79 23.10 -33.92
N GLU A 146 3.98 23.41 -33.41
CA GLU A 146 4.82 24.50 -33.94
C GLU A 146 5.56 24.12 -35.24
N LYS A 147 5.68 22.82 -35.55
CA LYS A 147 6.29 22.31 -36.78
C LYS A 147 5.30 22.07 -37.93
N LEU A 148 4.00 22.28 -37.69
CA LEU A 148 2.89 22.06 -38.61
C LEU A 148 2.30 23.41 -39.02
#